data_AF-A0A8J6U8R0-F1
#
_entry.id   AF-A0A8J6U8R0-F1
#
_cell.length_a   1.000
_cell.length_b   1.000
_cell.length_c   1.000
_cell.angle_alpha   90.00
_cell.angle_beta   90.00
_cell.angle_gamma   90.00
#
_symmetry.space_group_name_H-M   'P 1'
#
loop_
_entity.id
_entity.type
_entity.pdbx_description
1 polymer ?
#
loop_
_entity_poly.entity_id
_entity_poly.type
_entity_poly.pdbx_seq_one_letter_code
_entity_poly.pdbx_strand_id
1 'polypeptide(L)'
;MNSGRVFYKVNELLVFNSGVEKVYLEAYDSVENEELKTFFNERAFERNQFSKDLKTEMESIEDKSSQPAGLSTNFYEIWRNFRNLILMDNENGLLNEVYRLKEVSVEMYNQLLMEPNLPLSVCKLLGKQRDSIQASMNTMKRELTLVY
;
A
#
# COMPACT_ATOMS: atom_id res chain seq x y z
N MET A 1 9.80 9.96 25.24
CA MET A 1 10.68 9.14 24.38
C MET A 1 9.91 8.29 23.35
N ASN A 2 8.67 8.64 22.95
CA ASN A 2 7.87 7.82 22.01
C ASN A 2 7.67 8.43 20.60
N SER A 3 8.08 9.68 20.38
CA SER A 3 7.75 10.42 19.15
C SER A 3 8.54 9.94 17.91
N GLY A 4 9.82 9.56 18.07
CA GLY A 4 10.61 8.95 17.00
C GLY A 4 10.05 7.63 16.45
N ARG A 5 9.39 6.82 17.30
CA ARG A 5 8.73 5.58 16.87
C ARG A 5 7.55 5.85 15.92
N VAL A 6 6.76 6.87 16.20
CA VAL A 6 5.66 7.30 15.31
C VAL A 6 6.22 7.76 13.97
N PHE A 7 7.25 8.61 13.98
CA PHE A 7 7.92 9.05 12.75
C PHE A 7 8.44 7.87 11.93
N TYR A 8 9.13 6.92 12.56
CA TYR A 8 9.64 5.72 11.91
C TYR A 8 8.54 4.91 11.22
N LYS A 9 7.43 4.63 11.90
CA LYS A 9 6.33 3.83 11.35
C LYS A 9 5.54 4.57 10.26
N VAL A 10 5.35 5.88 10.38
CA VAL A 10 4.75 6.68 9.29
C VAL A 10 5.68 6.65 8.06
N ASN A 11 6.99 6.76 8.27
CA ASN A 11 7.97 6.64 7.19
C ASN A 11 7.97 5.24 6.55
N GLU A 12 7.88 4.18 7.35
CA GLU A 12 7.75 2.80 6.87
C GLU A 12 6.53 2.65 5.94
N LEU A 13 5.38 3.18 6.36
CA LEU A 13 4.17 3.17 5.55
C LEU A 13 4.28 4.02 4.29
N LEU A 14 4.96 5.17 4.34
CA LEU A 14 5.24 5.99 3.16
C LEU A 14 6.09 5.22 2.14
N VAL A 15 7.19 4.62 2.59
CA VAL A 15 8.08 3.82 1.74
C VAL A 15 7.34 2.62 1.16
N PHE A 16 6.51 1.96 1.96
CA PHE A 16 5.64 0.89 1.50
C PHE A 16 4.66 1.35 0.41
N ASN A 17 3.91 2.44 0.61
CA ASN A 17 3.00 2.97 -0.42
C ASN A 17 3.74 3.33 -1.72
N SER A 18 4.94 3.93 -1.60
CA SER A 18 5.79 4.23 -2.75
C SER A 18 6.29 2.96 -3.45
N GLY A 19 6.52 1.88 -2.71
CA GLY A 19 6.81 0.56 -3.28
C GLY A 19 5.63 -0.02 -4.03
N VAL A 20 4.44 0.01 -3.43
CA VAL A 20 3.19 -0.47 -4.05
C VAL A 20 2.88 0.27 -5.34
N GLU A 21 3.05 1.59 -5.36
CA GLU A 21 2.91 2.41 -6.58
C GLU A 21 3.78 1.84 -7.72
N LYS A 22 5.06 1.58 -7.45
CA LYS A 22 5.99 1.03 -8.45
C LYS A 22 5.57 -0.34 -8.95
N VAL A 23 5.12 -1.22 -8.05
CA VAL A 23 4.64 -2.55 -8.42
C VAL A 23 3.43 -2.46 -9.36
N TYR A 24 2.50 -1.54 -9.09
CA TYR A 24 1.35 -1.33 -9.97
C TYR A 24 1.74 -0.69 -11.30
N LEU A 25 2.68 0.24 -11.34
CA LEU A 25 3.17 0.79 -12.61
C LEU A 25 3.88 -0.28 -13.45
N GLU A 26 4.69 -1.14 -12.82
CA GLU A 26 5.32 -2.27 -13.51
C GLU A 26 4.28 -3.24 -14.09
N ALA A 27 3.21 -3.54 -13.33
CA ALA A 27 2.11 -4.35 -13.81
C ALA A 27 1.36 -3.68 -14.98
N TYR A 28 1.07 -2.38 -14.86
CA TYR A 28 0.45 -1.57 -15.92
C TYR A 28 1.24 -1.63 -17.24
N ASP A 29 2.56 -1.47 -17.17
CA ASP A 29 3.43 -1.49 -18.36
C ASP A 29 3.53 -2.88 -19.01
N SER A 30 3.19 -3.95 -18.27
CA SER A 30 3.43 -5.33 -18.69
C SER A 30 2.18 -6.08 -19.13
N VAL A 31 1.00 -5.76 -18.61
CA VAL A 31 -0.25 -6.45 -18.98
C VAL A 31 -0.81 -5.92 -20.29
N GLU A 32 -1.40 -6.78 -21.12
CA GLU A 32 -2.04 -6.36 -22.38
C GLU A 32 -3.50 -5.93 -22.20
N ASN A 33 -4.20 -6.53 -21.23
CA ASN A 33 -5.61 -6.27 -20.96
C ASN A 33 -5.85 -4.82 -20.50
N GLU A 34 -6.66 -4.08 -21.28
CA GLU A 34 -6.93 -2.65 -21.06
C GLU A 34 -7.70 -2.35 -19.76
N GLU A 35 -8.53 -3.28 -19.29
CA GLU A 35 -9.21 -3.15 -17.99
C GLU A 35 -8.20 -3.27 -16.84
N LEU A 36 -7.27 -4.24 -16.94
CA LEU A 36 -6.19 -4.40 -15.97
C LEU A 36 -5.22 -3.22 -16.00
N LYS A 37 -4.89 -2.68 -17.17
CA LYS A 37 -4.09 -1.45 -17.27
C LYS A 37 -4.78 -0.30 -16.54
N THR A 38 -6.05 -0.05 -16.84
CA THR A 38 -6.83 1.00 -16.17
C THR A 38 -6.82 0.80 -14.67
N PHE A 39 -7.09 -0.42 -14.21
CA PHE A 39 -7.05 -0.79 -12.80
C PHE A 39 -5.68 -0.46 -12.17
N PHE A 40 -4.58 -0.95 -12.72
CA PHE A 40 -3.25 -0.74 -12.16
C PHE A 40 -2.82 0.72 -12.14
N ASN A 41 -3.10 1.47 -13.20
CA ASN A 41 -2.80 2.90 -13.26
C ASN A 41 -3.55 3.70 -12.19
N GLU A 42 -4.85 3.44 -12.01
CA GLU A 42 -5.62 4.09 -10.95
C GLU A 42 -5.12 3.73 -9.55
N ARG A 43 -4.76 2.45 -9.32
CA ARG A 43 -4.23 2.02 -8.02
C ARG A 43 -2.83 2.59 -7.77
N ALA A 44 -1.99 2.76 -8.79
CA ALA A 44 -0.71 3.45 -8.69
C ALA A 44 -0.91 4.92 -8.29
N PHE A 45 -1.83 5.61 -8.96
CA PHE A 45 -2.16 7.01 -8.65
C PHE A 45 -2.67 7.18 -7.21
N GLU A 46 -3.56 6.29 -6.75
CA GLU A 46 -4.05 6.28 -5.36
C GLU A 46 -2.88 6.21 -4.36
N ARG A 47 -1.93 5.30 -4.59
CA ARG A 47 -0.77 5.10 -3.71
C ARG A 47 0.22 6.25 -3.76
N ASN A 48 0.39 6.87 -4.92
CA ASN A 48 1.16 8.11 -5.06
C ASN A 48 0.57 9.22 -4.20
N GLN A 49 -0.76 9.40 -4.26
CA GLN A 49 -1.45 10.40 -3.46
C GLN A 49 -1.31 10.10 -1.96
N PHE A 50 -1.41 8.83 -1.56
CA PHE A 50 -1.21 8.45 -0.16
C PHE A 50 0.19 8.81 0.35
N SER A 51 1.22 8.51 -0.44
CA SER A 51 2.61 8.87 -0.12
C SER A 51 2.80 10.38 0.02
N LYS A 52 2.18 11.19 -0.85
CA LYS A 52 2.22 12.65 -0.78
C LYS A 52 1.57 13.18 0.50
N ASP A 53 0.36 12.71 0.80
CA ASP A 53 -0.37 13.14 2.00
C ASP A 53 0.40 12.77 3.28
N LEU A 54 0.96 11.55 3.34
CA LEU A 54 1.78 11.11 4.47
C LEU A 54 3.03 11.97 4.62
N LYS A 55 3.69 12.33 3.52
CA LYS A 55 4.88 13.19 3.54
C LYS A 55 4.55 14.57 4.13
N THR A 56 3.41 15.15 3.76
CA THR A 56 2.94 16.42 4.34
C THR A 56 2.69 16.29 5.84
N GLU A 57 2.01 15.23 6.29
CA GLU A 57 1.78 15.02 7.73
C GLU A 57 3.09 14.80 8.51
N MET A 58 4.10 14.14 7.92
CA MET A 58 5.42 13.96 8.54
C MET A 58 6.15 15.29 8.82
N GLU A 59 5.81 16.38 8.12
CA GLU A 59 6.38 17.68 8.41
C GLU A 59 5.96 18.20 9.79
N SER A 60 4.75 17.83 10.23
CA SER A 60 4.16 18.23 11.52
C SER A 60 4.64 17.42 12.73
N ILE A 61 5.36 16.31 12.52
CA ILE A 61 5.89 15.47 13.59
C ILE A 61 7.17 16.11 14.15
N GLU A 62 7.16 16.44 15.44
CA GLU A 62 8.25 17.17 16.10
C GLU A 62 9.57 16.38 16.21
N ASP A 63 9.50 15.06 16.37
CA ASP A 63 10.67 14.19 16.59
C ASP A 63 10.99 13.35 15.34
N LYS A 64 11.93 13.86 14.53
CA LYS A 64 12.38 13.24 13.27
C LYS A 64 13.71 12.48 13.43
N SER A 65 14.08 12.14 14.66
CA SER A 65 15.41 11.56 14.99
C SER A 65 15.62 10.12 14.50
N SER A 66 14.57 9.46 14.00
CA SER A 66 14.64 8.06 13.57
C SER A 66 15.11 7.92 12.13
N GLN A 67 15.91 6.87 11.87
CA GLN A 67 16.38 6.55 10.54
C GLN A 67 15.22 6.21 9.60
N PRO A 68 15.35 6.50 8.29
CA PRO A 68 14.37 6.06 7.30
C PRO A 68 14.18 4.54 7.37
N ALA A 69 12.93 4.11 7.36
CA ALA A 69 12.56 2.70 7.27
C ALA A 69 12.76 2.18 5.84
N GLY A 70 13.19 0.92 5.72
CA GLY A 70 13.22 0.18 4.47
C GLY A 70 11.90 -0.54 4.18
N LEU A 71 11.82 -1.21 3.02
CA LEU A 71 10.70 -2.09 2.71
C LEU A 71 10.79 -3.38 3.53
N SER A 72 9.64 -3.92 3.94
CA SER A 72 9.56 -5.19 4.66
C SER A 72 9.88 -6.38 3.75
N THR A 73 10.39 -7.47 4.33
CA THR A 73 10.65 -8.73 3.60
C THR A 73 9.40 -9.23 2.87
N ASN A 74 8.23 -9.17 3.54
CA ASN A 74 6.95 -9.55 2.95
C ASN A 74 6.65 -8.78 1.66
N PHE A 75 6.96 -7.49 1.61
CA PHE A 75 6.78 -6.70 0.39
C PHE A 75 7.69 -7.18 -0.74
N TYR A 76 8.97 -7.46 -0.46
CA TYR A 76 9.89 -7.98 -1.48
C TYR A 76 9.45 -9.34 -2.03
N GLU A 77 8.86 -10.20 -1.20
CA GLU A 77 8.27 -11.46 -1.65
C GLU A 77 7.09 -11.23 -2.58
N ILE A 78 6.18 -10.34 -2.20
CA ILE A 78 5.02 -9.98 -3.02
C ILE A 78 5.47 -9.40 -4.37
N TRP A 79 6.43 -8.48 -4.37
CA TRP A 79 6.94 -7.91 -5.60
C TRP A 79 7.61 -8.97 -6.50
N ARG A 80 8.36 -9.90 -5.93
CA ARG A 80 8.92 -11.03 -6.69
C ARG A 80 7.80 -11.89 -7.30
N ASN A 81 6.74 -12.17 -6.56
CA ASN A 81 5.60 -12.94 -7.05
C ASN A 81 4.88 -12.22 -8.20
N PHE A 82 4.63 -10.90 -8.06
CA PHE A 82 4.09 -10.06 -9.13
C PHE A 82 4.88 -10.22 -10.42
N ARG A 83 6.21 -10.07 -10.36
CA ARG A 83 7.07 -10.20 -11.54
C ARG A 83 7.00 -11.59 -12.16
N ASN A 84 7.01 -12.64 -11.34
CA ASN A 84 6.87 -14.00 -11.84
C ASN A 84 5.52 -14.24 -12.53
N LEU A 85 4.43 -13.71 -11.96
CA LEU A 85 3.08 -13.87 -12.49
C LEU A 85 2.87 -13.10 -13.80
N ILE A 86 3.45 -11.90 -13.89
CA ILE A 86 3.50 -11.10 -15.13
C ILE A 86 4.23 -11.87 -16.23
N LEU A 87 5.41 -12.44 -15.94
CA LEU A 87 6.17 -13.24 -16.91
C LEU A 87 5.43 -14.51 -17.37
N MET A 88 4.52 -15.02 -16.55
CA MET A 88 3.69 -16.18 -16.85
C MET A 88 2.36 -15.82 -17.51
N ASP A 89 2.09 -14.53 -17.75
CA ASP A 89 0.80 -14.02 -18.24
C ASP A 89 -0.41 -14.53 -17.41
N ASN A 90 -0.22 -14.64 -16.09
CA ASN A 90 -1.21 -15.21 -15.19
C ASN A 90 -2.01 -14.10 -14.49
N GLU A 91 -3.01 -13.55 -15.19
CA GLU A 91 -3.87 -12.47 -14.71
C GLU A 91 -4.60 -12.83 -13.38
N ASN A 92 -5.15 -14.04 -13.28
CA ASN A 92 -5.85 -14.48 -12.07
C ASN A 92 -4.90 -14.57 -10.86
N GLY A 93 -3.70 -15.11 -11.08
CA GLY A 93 -2.66 -15.14 -10.06
C GLY A 93 -2.23 -13.72 -9.66
N LEU A 94 -2.13 -12.81 -10.63
CA LEU A 94 -1.80 -11.41 -10.39
C LEU A 94 -2.84 -10.72 -9.51
N LEU A 95 -4.14 -10.91 -9.80
CA LEU A 95 -5.22 -10.36 -8.97
C LEU A 95 -5.24 -10.93 -7.54
N ASN A 96 -4.91 -12.23 -7.37
CA ASN A 96 -4.75 -12.82 -6.04
C ASN A 96 -3.57 -12.18 -5.28
N GLU A 97 -2.47 -11.91 -5.96
CA GLU A 97 -1.30 -11.28 -5.33
C GLU A 97 -1.56 -9.78 -5.03
N VAL A 98 -2.38 -9.09 -5.84
CA VAL A 98 -2.93 -7.76 -5.51
C VAL A 98 -3.74 -7.82 -4.22
N TYR A 99 -4.60 -8.83 -4.06
CA TYR A 99 -5.40 -9.00 -2.85
C TYR A 99 -4.50 -9.20 -1.61
N ARG A 100 -3.51 -10.08 -1.69
CA ARG A 100 -2.51 -10.27 -0.62
C ARG A 100 -1.76 -8.97 -0.29
N LEU A 101 -1.40 -8.17 -1.30
CA LEU A 101 -0.76 -6.88 -1.09
C LEU A 101 -1.66 -5.89 -0.35
N LYS A 102 -2.97 -5.91 -0.62
CA LYS A 102 -3.97 -5.10 0.08
C LYS A 102 -4.15 -5.56 1.53
N GLU A 103 -4.12 -6.86 1.82
CA GLU A 103 -4.16 -7.39 3.19
C GLU A 103 -2.96 -6.89 4.01
N VAL A 104 -1.75 -7.04 3.48
CA VAL A 104 -0.53 -6.54 4.13
C VAL A 104 -0.60 -5.02 4.32
N SER A 105 -1.11 -4.29 3.31
CA SER A 105 -1.33 -2.85 3.44
C SER A 105 -2.21 -2.54 4.65
N VAL A 106 -3.41 -3.12 4.71
CA VAL A 106 -4.40 -2.86 5.78
C VAL A 106 -3.81 -3.19 7.16
N GLU A 107 -3.05 -4.29 7.27
CA GLU A 107 -2.38 -4.64 8.51
C GLU A 107 -1.40 -3.55 8.96
N MET A 108 -0.55 -3.05 8.07
CA MET A 108 0.40 -1.97 8.39
C MET A 108 -0.32 -0.69 8.86
N TYR A 109 -1.41 -0.30 8.18
CA TYR A 109 -2.22 0.83 8.61
C TYR A 109 -2.83 0.60 10.00
N ASN A 110 -3.38 -0.59 10.26
CA ASN A 110 -3.96 -0.93 11.57
C ASN A 110 -2.91 -0.90 12.68
N GLN A 111 -1.73 -1.45 12.45
CA GLN A 111 -0.64 -1.43 13.42
C GLN A 111 -0.18 0.00 13.75
N LEU A 112 -0.14 0.90 12.76
CA LEU A 112 0.21 2.31 12.97
C LEU A 112 -0.91 3.08 13.68
N LEU A 113 -2.18 2.81 13.36
CA LEU A 113 -3.32 3.44 14.04
C LEU A 113 -3.43 3.08 15.53
N MET A 114 -2.78 1.99 15.96
CA MET A 114 -2.68 1.58 17.36
C MET A 114 -1.53 2.28 18.11
N GLU A 115 -0.70 3.08 17.44
CA GLU A 115 0.43 3.74 18.10
C GLU A 115 -0.02 4.84 19.06
N PRO A 116 0.48 4.84 20.31
CA PRO A 116 0.14 5.87 21.28
C PRO A 116 0.74 7.23 20.88
N ASN A 117 0.01 8.31 21.12
CA ASN A 117 0.40 9.69 20.79
C ASN A 117 0.49 9.96 19.28
N LEU A 118 -0.17 9.17 18.44
CA LEU A 118 -0.35 9.49 17.04
C LEU A 118 -1.15 10.81 16.90
N PRO A 119 -0.64 11.83 16.18
CA PRO A 119 -1.37 13.07 15.99
C PRO A 119 -2.75 12.84 15.36
N LEU A 120 -3.76 13.62 15.76
CA LEU A 120 -5.13 13.42 15.29
C LEU A 120 -5.28 13.59 13.77
N SER A 121 -4.51 14.50 13.17
CA SER A 121 -4.49 14.70 11.70
C SER A 121 -3.99 13.44 10.98
N VAL A 122 -2.86 12.89 11.44
CA VAL A 122 -2.29 11.63 10.95
C VAL A 122 -3.28 10.49 11.11
N CYS A 123 -3.92 10.35 12.28
CA CYS A 123 -4.90 9.31 12.54
C CYS A 123 -6.09 9.37 11.55
N LYS A 124 -6.63 10.56 11.29
CA LYS A 124 -7.71 10.76 10.31
C LYS A 124 -7.28 10.41 8.89
N LEU A 125 -6.08 10.82 8.50
CA LEU A 125 -5.52 10.51 7.18
C LEU A 125 -5.37 8.99 7.00
N LEU A 126 -4.73 8.32 7.95
CA LEU A 126 -4.50 6.88 7.92
C LEU A 126 -5.81 6.09 7.89
N GLY A 127 -6.80 6.49 8.68
CA GLY A 127 -8.13 5.89 8.65
C GLY A 127 -8.75 5.96 7.25
N LYS A 128 -8.75 7.16 6.63
CA LYS A 128 -9.27 7.36 5.29
C LYS A 128 -8.57 6.49 4.24
N GLN A 129 -7.24 6.45 4.27
CA GLN A 129 -6.44 5.67 3.31
C GLN A 129 -6.68 4.16 3.48
N ARG A 130 -6.63 3.66 4.72
CA ARG A 130 -6.94 2.26 5.05
C ARG A 130 -8.34 1.87 4.57
N ASP A 131 -9.34 2.71 4.84
CA ASP A 131 -10.73 2.41 4.48
C ASP A 131 -10.93 2.37 2.97
N SER A 132 -10.23 3.22 2.20
CA SER A 132 -10.18 3.13 0.73
C SER A 132 -9.64 1.77 0.26
N ILE A 133 -8.51 1.34 0.83
CA ILE A 133 -7.89 0.05 0.49
C ILE A 133 -8.82 -1.11 0.85
N GLN A 134 -9.41 -1.08 2.04
CA GLN A 134 -10.33 -2.12 2.51
C GLN A 134 -11.60 -2.18 1.64
N ALA A 135 -12.16 -1.04 1.25
CA ALA A 135 -13.32 -0.98 0.36
C ALA A 135 -13.00 -1.60 -1.01
N SER A 136 -11.84 -1.25 -1.60
CA SER A 136 -11.36 -1.85 -2.85
C SER A 136 -11.15 -3.36 -2.71
N MET A 137 -10.57 -3.81 -1.59
CA MET A 137 -10.35 -5.23 -1.31
C MET A 137 -11.67 -6.01 -1.18
N ASN A 138 -12.68 -5.42 -0.53
CA ASN A 138 -14.02 -6.01 -0.41
C ASN A 138 -14.73 -6.13 -1.77
N THR A 139 -14.52 -5.17 -2.67
CA THR A 139 -15.03 -5.24 -4.05
C THR A 139 -14.36 -6.39 -4.82
N MET A 140 -13.03 -6.47 -4.81
CA MET A 140 -12.30 -7.57 -5.44
C MET A 140 -12.73 -8.94 -4.90
N LYS A 141 -12.90 -9.07 -3.57
CA LYS A 141 -13.35 -10.32 -2.95
C LYS A 141 -14.71 -10.76 -3.50
N ARG A 142 -15.65 -9.83 -3.64
CA ARG A 142 -16.98 -10.11 -4.18
C ARG A 142 -16.89 -10.60 -5.61
N GLU A 143 -16.11 -9.92 -6.44
CA GLU A 143 -15.88 -10.30 -7.85
C GLU A 143 -15.25 -11.69 -7.94
N LEU A 144 -14.22 -11.99 -7.13
CA LEU A 144 -13.57 -13.31 -7.11
C LEU A 144 -14.50 -14.44 -6.65
N THR A 145 -15.40 -14.19 -5.69
CA THR A 145 -16.38 -15.19 -5.23
C THR A 145 -17.55 -15.42 -6.20
N LEU A 146 -17.78 -14.54 -7.17
CA LEU A 146 -18.84 -14.71 -8.18
C LEU A 146 -18.37 -15.51 -9.41
N VAL A 147 -17.07 -15.80 -9.51
CA VAL A 147 -16.46 -16.57 -10.61
C VAL A 147 -16.43 -18.08 -10.30
N TYR A 148 -16.80 -18.48 -9.08
CA TYR A 148 -16.94 -19.88 -8.63
C TYR A 148 -18.38 -20.18 -8.23
#